data_AF-A0A932YQR2-F1
#
_entry.id   AF-A0A932YQR2-F1
#
_cell.length_a   1.000
_cell.length_b   1.000
_cell.length_c   1.000
_cell.angle_alpha   90.00
_cell.angle_beta   90.00
_cell.angle_gamma   90.00
#
_symmetry.space_group_name_H-M   'P 1'
#
loop_
_entity.id
_entity.type
_entity.pdbx_description
1 polymer ?
#
loop_
_entity_poly.entity_id
_entity_poly.type
_entity_poly.pdbx_seq_one_letter_code
_entity_poly.pdbx_strand_id
1 'polypeptide(L)'
;MARKDVTAIVSGAGWIAGFADKLVRALRERKVSDEQIHQLVTDDGDVPVGKIADALVAIMEGAKNVFRLTLDYAHSVEEMVAAGKYNWTNSDITSKNFPTTQKGTAEVAIELVHLNRRVSSDNALCELDARGLRPATLPELLAFGAEYPEKQREFPIIALGSVWRNPHGYRTVAYLVRYGSKRDLRLHWFDNEWFSHYRFAAVRK
;
A
#
# COMPACT_ATOMS: atom_id res chain seq x y z
N MET A 1 -10.46 -32.89 36.00
CA MET A 1 -9.96 -32.34 34.72
C MET A 1 -10.85 -31.21 34.15
N ALA A 2 -11.66 -30.50 34.94
CA ALA A 2 -12.71 -29.58 34.45
C ALA A 2 -12.39 -28.07 34.50
N ARG A 3 -11.15 -27.67 34.83
CA ARG A 3 -10.80 -26.26 35.15
C ARG A 3 -10.13 -25.50 33.99
N LYS A 4 -9.71 -26.19 32.92
CA LYS A 4 -9.06 -25.57 31.76
C LYS A 4 -10.07 -25.06 30.71
N ASP A 5 -11.20 -25.75 30.54
CA ASP A 5 -12.20 -25.39 29.53
C ASP A 5 -13.02 -24.16 29.90
N VAL A 6 -13.34 -23.97 31.19
CA VAL A 6 -14.11 -22.80 31.66
C VAL A 6 -13.34 -21.49 31.43
N THR A 7 -12.02 -21.50 31.64
CA THR A 7 -11.17 -20.31 31.45
C THR A 7 -11.05 -19.92 29.98
N ALA A 8 -11.04 -20.90 29.07
CA ALA A 8 -11.03 -20.66 27.62
C ALA A 8 -12.37 -20.10 27.12
N ILE A 9 -13.50 -20.59 27.67
CA ILE A 9 -14.85 -20.11 27.34
C ILE A 9 -15.08 -18.67 27.88
N VAL A 10 -14.62 -18.38 29.10
CA VAL A 10 -14.69 -17.04 29.71
C VAL A 10 -13.79 -16.03 28.97
N SER A 11 -12.64 -16.47 28.47
CA SER A 11 -11.74 -15.68 27.61
C SER A 11 -12.37 -15.37 26.25
N GLY A 12 -13.02 -16.36 25.62
CA GLY A 12 -13.70 -16.19 24.33
C GLY A 12 -14.89 -15.24 24.39
N ALA A 13 -15.76 -15.38 25.40
CA ALA A 13 -16.94 -14.52 25.56
C ALA A 13 -16.56 -13.05 25.83
N GLY A 14 -15.53 -12.81 26.66
CA GLY A 14 -15.01 -11.46 26.91
C GLY A 14 -14.40 -10.80 25.67
N TRP A 15 -13.70 -11.58 24.85
CA TRP A 15 -13.13 -11.08 23.59
C TRP A 15 -14.21 -10.73 22.55
N ILE A 16 -15.21 -11.59 22.38
CA ILE A 16 -16.34 -11.36 21.46
C ILE A 16 -17.12 -10.10 21.88
N ALA A 17 -17.46 -9.97 23.16
CA ALA A 17 -18.18 -8.80 23.68
C ALA A 17 -17.37 -7.51 23.49
N GLY A 18 -16.06 -7.55 23.79
CA GLY A 18 -15.19 -6.39 23.62
C GLY A 18 -14.98 -5.98 22.16
N PHE A 19 -14.96 -6.94 21.23
CA PHE A 19 -14.91 -6.66 19.79
C PHE A 19 -16.23 -6.05 19.30
N ALA A 20 -17.37 -6.66 19.66
CA ALA A 20 -18.69 -6.18 19.28
C ALA A 20 -18.94 -4.74 19.76
N ASP A 21 -18.63 -4.44 21.03
CA ASP A 21 -18.81 -3.10 21.60
C ASP A 21 -18.01 -2.03 20.84
N LYS A 22 -16.72 -2.29 20.55
CA LYS A 22 -15.87 -1.39 19.78
C LYS A 22 -16.39 -1.17 18.36
N LEU A 23 -16.86 -2.23 17.71
CA LEU A 23 -17.39 -2.15 16.35
C LEU A 23 -18.70 -1.35 16.31
N VAL A 24 -19.64 -1.64 17.20
CA VAL A 24 -20.91 -0.90 17.32
C VAL A 24 -20.65 0.57 17.59
N ARG A 25 -19.72 0.89 18.51
CA ARG A 25 -19.35 2.27 18.80
C ARG A 25 -18.79 2.98 17.56
N ALA A 26 -17.88 2.34 16.83
CA ALA A 26 -17.31 2.89 15.60
C ALA A 26 -18.34 3.10 14.48
N LEU A 27 -19.35 2.23 14.38
CA LEU A 27 -20.46 2.37 13.43
C LEU A 27 -21.38 3.53 13.80
N ARG A 28 -21.71 3.68 15.10
CA ARG A 28 -22.48 4.82 15.62
C ARG A 28 -21.80 6.16 15.39
N GLU A 29 -20.48 6.23 15.59
CA GLU A 29 -19.67 7.44 15.28
C GLU A 29 -19.75 7.83 13.79
N ARG A 30 -20.03 6.86 12.91
CA ARG A 30 -20.25 7.05 11.47
C ARG A 30 -21.73 7.21 11.10
N LYS A 31 -22.59 7.46 12.09
CA LYS A 31 -24.04 7.66 11.94
C LYS A 31 -24.80 6.46 11.37
N VAL A 32 -24.26 5.26 11.50
CA VAL A 32 -25.01 4.03 11.23
C VAL A 32 -26.00 3.82 12.38
N SER A 33 -27.28 3.64 12.06
CA SER A 33 -28.34 3.48 13.06
C SER A 33 -28.29 2.10 13.73
N ASP A 34 -28.81 2.01 14.96
CA ASP A 34 -28.90 0.73 15.68
C ASP A 34 -29.74 -0.30 14.92
N GLU A 35 -30.75 0.13 14.17
CA GLU A 35 -31.55 -0.73 13.28
C GLU A 35 -30.69 -1.36 12.17
N GLN A 36 -29.86 -0.57 11.50
CA GLN A 36 -28.93 -1.05 10.47
C GLN A 36 -27.85 -1.96 11.05
N ILE A 37 -27.40 -1.70 12.28
CA ILE A 37 -26.44 -2.56 12.99
C ILE A 37 -27.11 -3.89 13.36
N HIS A 38 -28.35 -3.87 13.84
CA HIS A 38 -29.11 -5.06 14.18
C HIS A 38 -29.36 -5.95 12.96
N GLN A 39 -29.62 -5.34 11.80
CA GLN A 39 -29.77 -6.05 10.52
C GLN A 39 -28.51 -6.83 10.11
N LEU A 40 -27.30 -6.46 10.57
CA LEU A 40 -26.07 -7.22 10.27
C LEU A 40 -25.99 -8.56 11.01
N VAL A 41 -26.81 -8.76 12.05
CA VAL A 41 -26.72 -9.90 12.99
C VAL A 41 -27.97 -10.79 12.90
N THR A 42 -29.06 -10.30 12.32
CA THR A 42 -30.29 -11.09 12.08
C THR A 42 -30.20 -11.86 10.77
N ASP A 43 -30.79 -13.05 10.75
CA ASP A 43 -30.83 -13.95 9.58
C ASP A 43 -31.50 -13.32 8.33
N ASP A 44 -32.28 -12.25 8.49
CA ASP A 44 -32.93 -11.48 7.42
C ASP A 44 -32.06 -10.36 6.82
N GLY A 45 -30.81 -10.18 7.29
CA GLY A 45 -29.88 -9.20 6.78
C GLY A 45 -29.28 -9.61 5.44
N ASP A 46 -29.63 -8.92 4.36
CA ASP A 46 -29.10 -9.10 2.98
C ASP A 46 -27.56 -8.93 2.82
N VAL A 47 -26.82 -8.76 3.91
CA VAL A 47 -25.36 -8.76 3.93
C VAL A 47 -24.90 -10.10 4.50
N PRO A 48 -24.50 -11.07 3.64
CA PRO A 48 -23.89 -12.30 4.13
C PRO A 48 -22.71 -11.95 5.03
N VAL A 49 -22.63 -12.53 6.22
CA VAL A 49 -21.46 -12.42 7.12
C VAL A 49 -20.15 -12.64 6.36
N GLY A 50 -20.17 -13.45 5.29
CA GLY A 50 -19.07 -13.58 4.33
C GLY A 50 -18.57 -12.26 3.73
N LYS A 51 -19.45 -11.34 3.28
CA LYS A 51 -19.03 -10.03 2.75
C LYS A 51 -18.36 -9.15 3.80
N ILE A 52 -18.84 -9.21 5.04
CA ILE A 52 -18.22 -8.48 6.17
C ILE A 52 -16.85 -9.08 6.48
N ALA A 53 -16.75 -10.40 6.52
CA ALA A 53 -15.48 -11.10 6.69
C ALA A 53 -14.49 -10.77 5.57
N ASP A 54 -14.92 -10.78 4.31
CA ASP A 54 -14.09 -10.41 3.15
C ASP A 54 -13.59 -8.96 3.26
N ALA A 55 -14.47 -8.04 3.63
CA ALA A 55 -14.09 -6.64 3.86
C ALA A 55 -13.09 -6.49 5.01
N LEU A 56 -13.28 -7.20 6.13
CA LEU A 56 -12.35 -7.20 7.25
C LEU A 56 -11.00 -7.80 6.88
N VAL A 57 -10.98 -8.93 6.16
CA VAL A 57 -9.75 -9.54 5.65
C VAL A 57 -9.02 -8.58 4.72
N ALA A 58 -9.73 -7.90 3.81
CA ALA A 58 -9.14 -6.89 2.94
C ALA A 58 -8.55 -5.70 3.73
N ILE A 59 -9.21 -5.24 4.80
CA ILE A 59 -8.70 -4.19 5.69
C ILE A 59 -7.45 -4.66 6.43
N MET A 60 -7.46 -5.88 6.96
CA MET A 60 -6.33 -6.45 7.72
C MET A 60 -5.11 -6.69 6.82
N GLU A 61 -5.32 -7.21 5.62
CA GLU A 61 -4.26 -7.35 4.62
C GLU A 61 -3.78 -5.98 4.13
N GLY A 62 -4.67 -5.00 3.95
CA GLY A 62 -4.29 -3.61 3.68
C GLY A 62 -3.38 -3.05 4.77
N ALA A 63 -3.75 -3.21 6.05
CA ALA A 63 -2.98 -2.73 7.19
C ALA A 63 -1.59 -3.39 7.32
N LYS A 64 -1.44 -4.66 6.96
CA LYS A 64 -0.13 -5.33 6.89
C LYS A 64 0.77 -4.77 5.80
N ASN A 65 0.18 -4.14 4.79
CA ASN A 65 0.88 -3.58 3.63
C ASN A 65 1.08 -2.06 3.75
N VAL A 66 0.86 -1.46 4.93
CA VAL A 66 1.15 -0.05 5.20
C VAL A 66 2.49 0.10 5.93
N PHE A 67 3.36 0.93 5.35
CA PHE A 67 4.71 1.20 5.83
C PHE A 67 4.85 2.69 6.11
N ARG A 68 5.30 3.04 7.31
CA ARG A 68 5.43 4.43 7.73
C ARG A 68 6.89 4.85 7.64
N LEU A 69 7.16 5.97 6.98
CA LEU A 69 8.49 6.52 6.86
C LEU A 69 8.47 8.03 6.98
N THR A 70 9.59 8.57 7.44
CA THR A 70 9.88 10.00 7.43
C THR A 70 10.62 10.32 6.14
N LEU A 71 10.09 11.24 5.34
CA LEU A 71 10.66 11.66 4.07
C LEU A 71 11.04 13.12 4.13
N ASP A 72 12.33 13.41 3.94
CA ASP A 72 12.83 14.76 3.73
C ASP A 72 12.96 15.07 2.23
N TYR A 73 12.00 15.85 1.71
CA TYR A 73 11.96 16.29 0.32
C TYR A 73 13.04 17.31 -0.05
N ALA A 74 13.88 17.75 0.91
CA ALA A 74 15.02 18.60 0.62
C ALA A 74 16.17 17.85 -0.08
N HIS A 75 16.23 16.52 0.06
CA HIS A 75 17.23 15.71 -0.64
C HIS A 75 16.96 15.67 -2.14
N SER A 76 18.03 15.73 -2.91
CA SER A 76 18.03 15.44 -4.34
C SER A 76 17.70 13.97 -4.61
N VAL A 77 17.22 13.66 -5.81
CA VAL A 77 16.99 12.28 -6.26
C VAL A 77 18.28 11.47 -6.13
N GLU A 78 19.43 12.04 -6.47
CA GLU A 78 20.75 11.41 -6.39
C GLU A 78 21.12 11.02 -4.95
N GLU A 79 20.88 11.90 -3.98
CA GLU A 79 21.11 11.61 -2.55
C GLU A 79 20.18 10.50 -2.05
N MET A 80 18.90 10.53 -2.43
CA MET A 80 17.94 9.49 -2.07
C MET A 80 18.31 8.13 -2.70
N VAL A 81 18.81 8.13 -3.95
CA VAL A 81 19.32 6.92 -4.61
C VAL A 81 20.54 6.36 -3.89
N ALA A 82 21.47 7.23 -3.46
CA ALA A 82 22.65 6.83 -2.71
C ALA A 82 22.28 6.22 -1.34
N ALA A 83 21.31 6.82 -0.63
CA ALA A 83 20.78 6.30 0.62
C ALA A 83 20.18 4.88 0.45
N GLY A 84 19.56 4.62 -0.70
CA GLY A 84 18.98 3.33 -1.03
C GLY A 84 19.97 2.17 -1.18
N LYS A 85 21.28 2.42 -1.32
CA LYS A 85 22.35 1.38 -1.42
C LYS A 85 22.00 0.24 -2.40
N TYR A 86 21.50 0.59 -3.57
CA TYR A 86 21.17 -0.37 -4.62
C TYR A 86 22.44 -0.95 -5.25
N ASN A 87 22.37 -2.19 -5.73
CA ASN A 87 23.46 -2.81 -6.48
C ASN A 87 23.55 -2.30 -7.91
N TRP A 88 22.42 -1.83 -8.47
CA TRP A 88 22.36 -1.18 -9.77
C TRP A 88 21.26 -0.12 -9.78
N THR A 89 21.53 1.01 -10.43
CA THR A 89 20.59 2.11 -10.57
C THR A 89 20.56 2.56 -12.03
N ASN A 90 19.37 2.87 -12.54
CA ASN A 90 19.25 3.47 -13.87
C ASN A 90 19.78 4.91 -13.80
N SER A 91 20.72 5.25 -14.68
CA SER A 91 21.38 6.56 -14.73
C SER A 91 20.45 7.72 -15.08
N ASP A 92 19.26 7.45 -15.62
CA ASP A 92 18.26 8.47 -15.92
C ASP A 92 17.40 8.84 -14.70
N ILE A 93 17.54 8.15 -13.57
CA ILE A 93 16.85 8.49 -12.33
C ILE A 93 17.64 9.58 -11.61
N THR A 94 17.37 10.82 -12.02
CA THR A 94 18.09 12.03 -11.59
C THR A 94 17.11 13.15 -11.28
N SER A 95 17.55 14.15 -10.54
CA SER A 95 16.74 15.34 -10.22
C SER A 95 16.39 16.15 -11.47
N LYS A 96 17.21 16.04 -12.53
CA LYS A 96 16.94 16.66 -13.83
C LYS A 96 15.72 16.03 -14.52
N ASN A 97 15.63 14.69 -14.50
CA ASN A 97 14.57 13.96 -15.19
C ASN A 97 13.30 13.81 -14.34
N PHE A 98 13.46 13.85 -13.00
CA PHE A 98 12.39 13.77 -12.03
C PHE A 98 12.45 14.97 -11.07
N PRO A 99 12.15 16.19 -11.54
CA PRO A 99 12.18 17.36 -10.69
C PRO A 99 11.10 17.27 -9.62
N THR A 100 11.49 17.50 -8.36
CA THR A 100 10.55 17.65 -7.24
C THR A 100 10.39 19.13 -6.88
N THR A 101 9.16 19.54 -6.63
CA THR A 101 8.83 20.89 -6.12
C THR A 101 8.55 20.89 -4.62
N GLN A 102 8.41 19.70 -4.02
CA GLN A 102 8.13 19.54 -2.60
C GLN A 102 9.38 19.84 -1.78
N LYS A 103 9.17 20.39 -0.57
CA LYS A 103 10.25 20.77 0.34
C LYS A 103 9.87 20.41 1.78
N GLY A 104 10.88 20.18 2.60
CA GLY A 104 10.72 19.88 4.02
C GLY A 104 10.45 18.40 4.30
N THR A 105 10.17 18.12 5.57
CA THR A 105 9.99 16.76 6.07
C THR A 105 8.51 16.42 6.21
N ALA A 106 8.13 15.22 5.81
CA ALA A 106 6.77 14.70 5.98
C ALA A 106 6.79 13.25 6.48
N GLU A 107 5.81 12.92 7.33
CA GLU A 107 5.47 11.53 7.65
C GLU A 107 4.57 10.98 6.54
N VAL A 108 5.00 9.89 5.91
CA VAL A 108 4.28 9.27 4.79
C VAL A 108 3.96 7.82 5.14
N ALA A 109 2.72 7.42 4.90
CA ALA A 109 2.27 6.03 4.99
C ALA A 109 2.09 5.46 3.59
N ILE A 110 3.02 4.59 3.18
CA ILE A 110 3.00 3.91 1.88
C ILE A 110 2.24 2.60 2.02
N GLU A 111 1.17 2.46 1.25
CA GLU A 111 0.39 1.23 1.07
C GLU A 111 0.88 0.49 -0.19
N LEU A 112 1.24 -0.78 -0.04
CA LEU A 112 1.60 -1.64 -1.17
C LEU A 112 0.37 -2.38 -1.69
N VAL A 113 -0.18 -1.90 -2.80
CA VAL A 113 -1.42 -2.45 -3.39
C VAL A 113 -1.09 -3.60 -4.34
N HIS A 114 -1.71 -4.75 -4.09
CA HIS A 114 -1.66 -5.92 -4.98
C HIS A 114 -2.98 -6.05 -5.74
N LEU A 115 -2.93 -5.99 -7.08
CA LEU A 115 -4.13 -6.13 -7.93
C LEU A 115 -4.37 -7.57 -8.42
N ASN A 116 -3.43 -8.49 -8.17
CA ASN A 116 -3.52 -9.92 -8.50
C ASN A 116 -3.90 -10.25 -9.96
N ARG A 117 -3.62 -9.35 -10.91
CA ARG A 117 -3.86 -9.53 -12.35
C ARG A 117 -2.90 -8.69 -13.16
N ARG A 118 -2.74 -9.02 -14.44
CA ARG A 118 -2.10 -8.11 -15.38
C ARG A 118 -2.96 -6.86 -15.52
N VAL A 119 -2.33 -5.70 -15.57
CA VAL A 119 -3.04 -4.42 -15.57
C VAL A 119 -2.21 -3.35 -16.27
N SER A 120 -2.86 -2.44 -17.00
CA SER A 120 -2.23 -1.24 -17.53
C SER A 120 -2.01 -0.20 -16.42
N SER A 121 -1.14 0.79 -16.66
CA SER A 121 -0.95 1.89 -15.71
C SER A 121 -2.25 2.67 -15.45
N ASP A 122 -3.04 2.95 -16.50
CA ASP A 122 -4.30 3.70 -16.35
C ASP A 122 -5.31 2.95 -15.49
N ASN A 123 -5.47 1.63 -15.70
CA ASN A 123 -6.36 0.82 -14.87
C ASN A 123 -5.85 0.71 -13.42
N ALA A 124 -4.54 0.60 -13.22
CA ALA A 124 -3.96 0.59 -11.88
C ALA A 124 -4.23 1.92 -11.16
N LEU A 125 -4.09 3.05 -11.85
CA LEU A 125 -4.41 4.37 -11.30
C LEU A 125 -5.89 4.50 -10.93
N CYS A 126 -6.82 4.06 -11.79
CA CYS A 126 -8.25 4.04 -11.48
C CYS A 126 -8.57 3.20 -10.23
N GLU A 127 -7.92 2.05 -10.07
CA GLU A 127 -8.10 1.18 -8.90
C GLU A 127 -7.55 1.80 -7.61
N LEU A 128 -6.41 2.49 -7.69
CA LEU A 128 -5.88 3.26 -6.55
C LEU A 128 -6.84 4.40 -6.18
N ASP A 129 -7.32 5.14 -7.17
CA ASP A 129 -8.23 6.27 -6.99
C ASP A 129 -9.53 5.84 -6.30
N ALA A 130 -10.13 4.74 -6.76
CA ALA A 130 -11.33 4.13 -6.19
C ALA A 130 -11.16 3.70 -4.72
N ARG A 131 -9.93 3.46 -4.27
CA ARG A 131 -9.58 3.14 -2.87
C ARG A 131 -9.24 4.39 -2.03
N GLY A 132 -9.36 5.58 -2.60
CA GLY A 132 -8.96 6.83 -1.94
C GLY A 132 -7.44 6.99 -1.83
N LEU A 133 -6.69 6.36 -2.74
CA LEU A 133 -5.23 6.40 -2.77
C LEU A 133 -4.75 7.23 -3.97
N ARG A 134 -3.63 7.93 -3.79
CA ARG A 134 -2.82 8.47 -4.89
C ARG A 134 -1.62 7.55 -5.12
N PRO A 135 -1.08 7.44 -6.34
CA PRO A 135 0.16 6.70 -6.55
C PRO A 135 1.32 7.38 -5.81
N ALA A 136 2.25 6.59 -5.29
CA ALA A 136 3.47 7.12 -4.67
C ALA A 136 4.35 7.78 -5.73
N THR A 137 5.03 8.84 -5.33
CA THR A 137 6.02 9.58 -6.12
C THR A 137 7.39 8.89 -6.06
N LEU A 138 8.33 9.33 -6.92
CA LEU A 138 9.70 8.81 -6.90
C LEU A 138 10.39 9.03 -5.53
N PRO A 139 10.37 10.23 -4.90
CA PRO A 139 10.97 10.41 -3.58
C PRO A 139 10.43 9.43 -2.53
N GLU A 140 9.12 9.20 -2.53
CA GLU A 140 8.47 8.24 -1.62
C GLU A 140 8.94 6.80 -1.88
N LEU A 141 9.11 6.40 -3.14
CA LEU A 141 9.66 5.09 -3.50
C LEU A 141 11.13 4.93 -3.07
N LEU A 142 11.94 5.96 -3.23
CA LEU A 142 13.37 5.91 -2.89
C LEU A 142 13.55 5.81 -1.37
N ALA A 143 12.82 6.61 -0.60
CA ALA A 143 12.82 6.49 0.86
C ALA A 143 12.29 5.12 1.31
N PHE A 144 11.25 4.60 0.66
CA PHE A 144 10.76 3.24 0.92
C PHE A 144 11.85 2.19 0.69
N GLY A 145 12.58 2.26 -0.43
CA GLY A 145 13.64 1.31 -0.77
C GLY A 145 14.89 1.41 0.11
N ALA A 146 15.11 2.58 0.74
CA ALA A 146 16.17 2.78 1.73
C ALA A 146 15.77 2.20 3.10
N GLU A 147 14.55 2.47 3.57
CA GLU A 147 14.06 2.05 4.88
C GLU A 147 13.67 0.57 4.94
N TYR A 148 13.07 0.05 3.86
CA TYR A 148 12.58 -1.33 3.75
C TYR A 148 13.28 -2.10 2.62
N PRO A 149 14.61 -2.28 2.70
CA PRO A 149 15.42 -2.76 1.58
C PRO A 149 15.05 -4.17 1.11
N GLU A 150 14.54 -5.02 2.00
CA GLU A 150 14.22 -6.41 1.69
C GLU A 150 12.87 -6.57 0.98
N LYS A 151 11.98 -5.57 1.02
CA LYS A 151 10.65 -5.68 0.40
C LYS A 151 10.69 -5.85 -1.10
N GLN A 152 11.62 -5.18 -1.79
CA GLN A 152 11.79 -5.35 -3.24
C GLN A 152 12.34 -6.74 -3.64
N ARG A 153 12.73 -7.59 -2.68
CA ARG A 153 13.17 -8.97 -2.93
C ARG A 153 12.03 -9.97 -2.96
N GLU A 154 10.91 -9.62 -2.32
CA GLU A 154 9.68 -10.41 -2.31
C GLU A 154 8.93 -10.23 -3.63
N PHE A 155 8.87 -8.99 -4.14
CA PHE A 155 8.17 -8.63 -5.37
C PHE A 155 8.65 -7.27 -5.93
N PRO A 156 8.43 -6.98 -7.22
CA PRO A 156 8.65 -5.64 -7.78
C PRO A 156 7.67 -4.61 -7.22
N ILE A 157 8.17 -3.40 -6.92
CA ILE A 157 7.39 -2.30 -6.32
C ILE A 157 7.48 -1.06 -7.22
N ILE A 158 6.33 -0.53 -7.64
CA ILE A 158 6.22 0.50 -8.70
C ILE A 158 5.65 1.79 -8.10
N ALA A 159 6.21 2.92 -8.50
CA ALA A 159 5.68 4.24 -8.18
C ALA A 159 5.18 4.96 -9.43
N LEU A 160 3.86 4.94 -9.64
CA LEU A 160 3.21 5.56 -10.80
C LEU A 160 3.05 7.08 -10.67
N GLY A 161 3.35 7.67 -9.51
CA GLY A 161 3.13 9.09 -9.21
C GLY A 161 4.22 10.00 -9.76
N SER A 162 5.24 9.46 -10.43
CA SER A 162 6.30 10.24 -11.08
C SER A 162 6.65 9.62 -12.42
N VAL A 163 6.12 10.21 -13.49
CA VAL A 163 6.35 9.75 -14.87
C VAL A 163 7.38 10.66 -15.52
N TRP A 164 8.48 10.06 -16.01
CA TRP A 164 9.45 10.75 -16.84
C TRP A 164 9.18 10.44 -18.32
N ARG A 165 9.09 11.49 -19.13
CA ARG A 165 9.07 11.37 -20.59
C ARG A 165 10.48 11.53 -21.12
N ASN A 166 11.03 10.46 -21.70
CA ASN A 166 12.39 10.49 -22.23
C ASN A 166 12.47 11.31 -23.55
N PRO A 167 13.67 11.61 -24.06
CA PRO A 167 13.84 12.40 -25.29
C PRO A 167 13.18 11.80 -26.54
N HIS A 168 12.88 10.50 -26.54
CA HIS A 168 12.17 9.80 -27.62
C HIS A 168 10.64 9.83 -27.45
N GLY A 169 10.13 10.49 -26.41
CA GLY A 169 8.69 10.62 -26.13
C GLY A 169 8.08 9.48 -25.32
N TYR A 170 8.85 8.45 -24.97
CA TYR A 170 8.35 7.32 -24.18
C TYR A 170 8.19 7.71 -22.71
N ARG A 171 7.09 7.28 -22.12
CA ARG A 171 6.79 7.49 -20.69
C ARG A 171 7.36 6.34 -19.89
N THR A 172 8.10 6.65 -18.84
CA THR A 172 8.68 5.67 -17.93
C THR A 172 8.45 6.05 -16.48
N VAL A 173 8.40 5.03 -15.63
CA VAL A 173 8.24 5.16 -14.17
C VAL A 173 9.29 4.33 -13.47
N ALA A 174 9.64 4.76 -12.26
CA ALA A 174 10.59 4.04 -11.43
C ALA A 174 9.95 2.84 -10.73
N TYR A 175 10.74 1.78 -10.58
CA TYR A 175 10.37 0.62 -9.79
C TYR A 175 11.59 -0.02 -9.12
N LEU A 176 11.35 -0.61 -7.96
CA LEU A 176 12.30 -1.40 -7.20
C LEU A 176 12.11 -2.86 -7.58
N VAL A 177 13.22 -3.57 -7.83
CA VAL A 177 13.18 -4.98 -8.21
C VAL A 177 14.40 -5.73 -7.72
N ARG A 178 14.27 -7.05 -7.70
CA ARG A 178 15.37 -7.99 -7.48
C ARG A 178 15.83 -8.59 -8.80
N TYR A 179 17.14 -8.62 -9.02
CA TYR A 179 17.76 -9.36 -10.12
C TYR A 179 18.81 -10.33 -9.56
N GLY A 180 18.50 -11.62 -9.49
CA GLY A 180 19.36 -12.60 -8.80
C GLY A 180 19.44 -12.27 -7.29
N SER A 181 20.63 -12.03 -6.74
CA SER A 181 20.80 -11.54 -5.36
C SER A 181 20.78 -10.01 -5.23
N LYS A 182 20.75 -9.29 -6.36
CA LYS A 182 20.91 -7.84 -6.41
C LYS A 182 19.59 -7.10 -6.19
N ARG A 183 19.69 -5.91 -5.61
CA ARG A 183 18.63 -4.90 -5.54
C ARG A 183 18.87 -3.85 -6.60
N ASP A 184 17.90 -3.70 -7.49
CA ASP A 184 18.00 -2.77 -8.60
C ASP A 184 16.89 -1.72 -8.49
N LEU A 185 17.24 -0.49 -8.82
CA LEU A 185 16.31 0.60 -9.07
C LEU A 185 16.29 0.87 -10.58
N ARG A 186 15.14 0.65 -11.21
CA ARG A 186 15.01 0.62 -12.67
C ARG A 186 13.88 1.52 -13.16
N LEU A 187 13.87 1.75 -14.48
CA LEU A 187 12.76 2.37 -15.19
C LEU A 187 12.02 1.32 -16.02
N HIS A 188 10.70 1.42 -16.05
CA HIS A 188 9.85 0.60 -16.91
C HIS A 188 8.89 1.50 -17.70
N TRP A 189 8.45 1.03 -18.86
CA TRP A 189 7.53 1.78 -19.71
C TRP A 189 6.14 1.84 -19.07
N PHE A 190 5.59 3.05 -18.99
CA PHE A 190 4.25 3.31 -18.46
C PHE A 190 3.17 2.68 -19.34
N ASP A 191 3.41 2.64 -20.65
CA ASP A 191 2.47 2.12 -21.66
C ASP A 191 2.42 0.59 -21.70
N ASN A 192 3.33 -0.10 -21.00
CA ASN A 192 3.32 -1.55 -20.89
C ASN A 192 2.37 -2.03 -19.78
N GLU A 193 2.00 -3.31 -19.84
CA GLU A 193 1.31 -3.96 -18.74
C GLU A 193 2.25 -4.30 -17.58
N TRP A 194 1.68 -4.28 -16.38
CA TRP A 194 2.30 -4.75 -15.14
C TRP A 194 1.90 -6.19 -14.89
N PHE A 195 2.83 -7.03 -14.44
CA PHE A 195 2.54 -8.43 -14.16
C PHE A 195 1.76 -8.60 -12.85
N SER A 196 1.03 -9.71 -12.73
CA SER A 196 0.17 -10.00 -11.57
C SER A 196 0.89 -10.06 -10.23
N HIS A 197 2.21 -10.27 -10.20
CA HIS A 197 3.00 -10.33 -8.96
C HIS A 197 3.55 -8.98 -8.51
N TYR A 198 3.28 -7.89 -9.24
CA TYR A 198 3.77 -6.55 -8.93
C TYR A 198 2.98 -5.93 -7.76
N ARG A 199 3.58 -4.95 -7.07
CA ARG A 199 2.92 -4.11 -6.06
C ARG A 199 3.00 -2.65 -6.44
N PHE A 200 1.90 -1.93 -6.30
CA PHE A 200 1.85 -0.49 -6.55
C PHE A 200 2.00 0.24 -5.22
N ALA A 201 3.07 1.02 -5.08
CA ALA A 201 3.23 1.92 -3.95
C ALA A 201 2.24 3.07 -4.09
N ALA A 202 1.44 3.28 -3.06
CA ALA A 202 0.40 4.30 -3.03
C ALA A 202 0.36 4.97 -1.66
N VAL A 203 -0.22 6.16 -1.58
CA VAL A 203 -0.39 6.93 -0.35
C VAL A 203 -1.85 7.36 -0.26
N ARG A 204 -2.43 7.39 0.94
CA ARG A 204 -3.81 7.84 1.14
C ARG A 204 -3.95 9.33 0.81
N LYS A 205 -5.06 9.70 0.17
CA LYS A 205 -5.42 11.10 -0.13
C LYS A 205 -5.82 11.86 1.12
#